data_AF-A0A1Y3W9T7-F1
#
_entry.id   AF-A0A1Y3W9T7-F1
#
_cell.length_a   1.000
_cell.length_b   1.000
_cell.length_c   1.000
_cell.angle_alpha   90.00
_cell.angle_beta   90.00
_cell.angle_gamma   90.00
#
_symmetry.space_group_name_H-M   'P 1'
#
loop_
_entity.id
_entity.type
_entity.pdbx_description
1 polymer ?
#
loop_
_entity_poly.entity_id
_entity_poly.type
_entity_poly.pdbx_seq_one_letter_code
_entity_poly.pdbx_strand_id
1 'polypeptide(L)'
;MKLADILILWLNYFKPDSYINQVENSYGATFPDAVISLRRIYNNLYPQALMEVSNQFFEKAESTNGHYSSKYGFLYTYEGALQAVPDGWRLPTDDDWKKLEETLGMSVSEINMLDEWRGSYEGDLLKEGEQGIGFNAGYAGARVYGSHMYGGNFYNKDVNAYFWSATRKVESDTVDLGITRILFLKEDRIMRSSSKLSAAYSVRCIKE
;
A
#
# COMPACT_ATOMS: atom_id res chain seq x y z
N MET A 1 0.95 4.66 -33.51
CA MET A 1 1.14 5.10 -32.11
C MET A 1 -0.04 4.57 -31.32
N LYS A 2 0.19 3.76 -30.28
CA LYS A 2 -0.90 3.20 -29.47
C LYS A 2 -1.45 4.28 -28.53
N LEU A 3 -2.69 4.12 -28.07
CA LEU A 3 -3.35 5.05 -27.16
C LEU A 3 -2.57 5.21 -25.83
N ALA A 4 -1.99 4.11 -25.32
CA ALA A 4 -1.11 4.11 -24.14
C ALA A 4 0.15 4.96 -24.33
N ASP A 5 0.80 4.91 -25.50
CA ASP A 5 2.00 5.70 -25.78
C ASP A 5 1.71 7.21 -25.70
N ILE A 6 0.54 7.62 -26.21
CA ILE A 6 0.06 9.00 -26.11
C ILE A 6 -0.19 9.35 -24.65
N LEU A 7 -0.88 8.50 -23.89
CA LEU A 7 -1.15 8.77 -22.48
C LEU A 7 0.17 8.90 -21.67
N ILE A 8 1.16 8.04 -21.89
CA ILE A 8 2.47 8.10 -21.23
C ILE A 8 3.19 9.42 -21.49
N LEU A 9 3.19 9.90 -22.74
CA LEU A 9 3.78 11.19 -23.09
C LEU A 9 3.10 12.35 -22.33
N TRP A 10 1.81 12.22 -22.03
CA TRP A 10 1.00 13.28 -21.44
C TRP A 10 0.95 13.22 -19.91
N LEU A 11 1.06 12.04 -19.30
CA LEU A 11 0.99 11.86 -17.83
C LEU A 11 2.00 12.74 -17.06
N ASN A 12 3.14 13.05 -17.67
CA ASN A 12 4.17 13.90 -17.05
C ASN A 12 3.86 15.41 -17.13
N TYR A 13 2.90 15.82 -17.96
CA TYR A 13 2.69 17.24 -18.30
C TYR A 13 1.23 17.69 -18.17
N PHE A 14 0.25 16.79 -18.33
CA PHE A 14 -1.17 17.16 -18.41
C PHE A 14 -2.10 16.07 -17.88
N LYS A 15 -3.25 16.48 -17.33
CA LYS A 15 -4.41 15.62 -17.07
C LYS A 15 -5.40 15.77 -18.24
N PRO A 16 -5.77 14.70 -18.96
CA PRO A 16 -6.66 14.83 -20.12
C PRO A 16 -8.01 15.48 -19.82
N ASP A 17 -8.55 15.30 -18.61
CA ASP A 17 -9.80 15.94 -18.18
C ASP A 17 -9.70 17.49 -18.16
N SER A 18 -8.53 18.05 -17.85
CA SER A 18 -8.31 19.50 -17.88
C SER A 18 -8.58 20.11 -19.26
N TYR A 19 -8.25 19.38 -20.33
CA TYR A 19 -8.51 19.83 -21.71
C TYR A 19 -9.99 19.77 -22.07
N ILE A 20 -10.68 18.71 -21.64
CA ILE A 20 -12.13 18.58 -21.88
C ILE A 20 -12.87 19.71 -21.18
N ASN A 21 -12.50 20.02 -19.94
CA ASN A 21 -13.05 21.13 -19.19
C ASN A 21 -12.75 22.49 -19.86
N GLN A 22 -11.56 22.68 -20.43
CA GLN A 22 -11.25 23.91 -21.18
C GLN A 22 -12.12 24.05 -22.44
N VAL A 23 -12.32 22.96 -23.19
CA VAL A 23 -13.17 22.95 -24.39
C VAL A 23 -14.63 23.22 -24.03
N GLU A 24 -15.13 22.58 -22.97
CA GLU A 24 -16.48 22.83 -22.47
C GLU A 24 -16.68 24.29 -22.04
N ASN A 25 -15.73 24.85 -21.30
CA ASN A 25 -15.80 26.26 -20.86
C ASN A 25 -15.78 27.25 -22.03
N SER A 26 -15.01 26.94 -23.08
CA SER A 26 -14.81 27.86 -24.21
C SER A 26 -15.90 27.72 -25.28
N TYR A 27 -16.42 26.51 -25.47
CA TYR A 27 -17.22 26.13 -26.63
C TYR A 27 -18.52 25.39 -26.29
N GLY A 28 -18.75 25.03 -25.04
CA GLY A 28 -19.91 24.20 -24.64
C GLY A 28 -21.26 24.85 -24.92
N ALA A 29 -21.36 26.17 -24.82
CA ALA A 29 -22.58 26.90 -25.18
C ALA A 29 -22.85 26.89 -26.70
N THR A 30 -21.79 26.93 -27.52
CA THR A 30 -21.88 27.00 -28.98
C THR A 30 -22.01 25.62 -29.63
N PHE A 31 -21.36 24.61 -29.06
CA PHE A 31 -21.28 23.25 -29.61
C PHE A 31 -21.51 22.18 -28.52
N PRO A 32 -22.70 22.12 -27.91
CA PRO A 32 -22.98 21.20 -26.80
C PRO A 32 -22.82 19.73 -27.19
N ASP A 33 -23.29 19.33 -28.37
CA ASP A 33 -23.20 17.94 -28.86
C ASP A 33 -21.75 17.48 -29.09
N ALA A 34 -20.86 18.42 -29.48
CA ALA A 34 -19.44 18.14 -29.64
C ALA A 34 -18.78 17.85 -28.29
N VAL A 35 -19.10 18.64 -27.26
CA VAL A 35 -18.61 18.42 -25.89
C VAL A 35 -19.11 17.09 -25.32
N ILE A 36 -20.39 16.77 -25.50
CA ILE A 36 -20.97 15.48 -25.09
C ILE A 36 -20.23 14.32 -25.75
N SER A 37 -19.98 14.43 -27.06
CA SER A 37 -19.26 13.41 -27.82
C SER A 37 -17.82 13.24 -27.32
N LEU A 38 -17.12 14.34 -27.04
CA LEU A 38 -15.77 14.32 -26.48
C LEU A 38 -15.74 13.67 -25.09
N ARG A 39 -16.67 14.03 -24.19
CA ARG A 39 -16.79 13.39 -22.86
C ARG A 39 -17.05 11.90 -22.98
N ARG A 40 -17.91 11.48 -23.91
CA ARG A 40 -18.17 10.05 -24.16
C ARG A 40 -16.93 9.31 -24.66
N ILE A 41 -16.20 9.90 -25.61
CA ILE A 41 -14.95 9.32 -26.13
C ILE A 41 -13.94 9.19 -24.98
N TYR A 42 -13.76 10.23 -24.17
CA TYR A 42 -12.87 10.22 -23.01
C TYR A 42 -13.24 9.13 -22.00
N ASN A 43 -14.50 9.07 -21.57
CA ASN A 43 -14.97 8.09 -20.60
C ASN A 43 -14.79 6.64 -21.10
N ASN A 44 -14.82 6.41 -22.41
CA ASN A 44 -14.61 5.09 -22.99
C ASN A 44 -13.12 4.73 -23.16
N LEU A 45 -12.30 5.69 -23.58
CA LEU A 45 -10.91 5.43 -23.95
C LEU A 45 -9.93 5.61 -22.79
N TYR A 46 -10.19 6.56 -21.88
CA TYR A 46 -9.26 6.88 -20.81
C TYR A 46 -9.05 5.73 -19.82
N PRO A 47 -10.10 5.01 -19.34
CA PRO A 47 -9.89 3.85 -18.46
C PRO A 47 -9.09 2.74 -19.14
N GLN A 48 -9.32 2.49 -20.44
CA GLN A 48 -8.59 1.48 -21.21
C GLN A 48 -7.12 1.85 -21.36
N ALA A 49 -6.84 3.11 -21.71
CA ALA A 49 -5.49 3.64 -21.81
C ALA A 49 -4.76 3.56 -20.46
N LEU A 50 -5.45 3.95 -19.37
CA LEU A 50 -4.89 3.89 -18.03
C LEU A 50 -4.51 2.46 -17.66
N MET A 51 -5.39 1.48 -17.91
CA MET A 51 -5.12 0.07 -17.67
C MET A 51 -3.90 -0.43 -18.46
N GLU A 52 -3.81 -0.10 -19.75
CA GLU A 52 -2.68 -0.49 -20.59
C GLU A 52 -1.37 0.12 -20.09
N VAL A 53 -1.36 1.40 -19.72
CA VAL A 53 -0.18 2.06 -19.16
C VAL A 53 0.21 1.47 -17.80
N SER A 54 -0.76 1.23 -16.92
CA SER A 54 -0.54 0.59 -15.63
C SER A 54 0.10 -0.79 -15.79
N ASN A 55 -0.39 -1.60 -16.75
CA ASN A 55 0.20 -2.91 -17.05
C ASN A 55 1.62 -2.80 -17.57
N GLN A 56 1.89 -1.86 -18.49
CA GLN A 56 3.25 -1.63 -19.00
C GLN A 56 4.23 -1.23 -17.89
N PHE A 57 3.83 -0.34 -16.97
CA PHE A 57 4.65 0.04 -15.83
C PHE A 57 4.84 -1.10 -14.84
N PHE A 58 3.79 -1.88 -14.58
CA PHE A 58 3.84 -3.05 -13.73
C PHE A 58 4.80 -4.11 -14.29
N GLU A 59 4.64 -4.52 -15.55
CA GLU A 59 5.51 -5.49 -16.23
C GLU A 59 6.96 -5.03 -16.23
N LYS A 60 7.21 -3.75 -16.52
CA LYS A 60 8.55 -3.18 -16.46
C LYS A 60 9.13 -3.25 -15.05
N ALA A 61 8.36 -2.90 -14.02
CA ALA A 61 8.81 -2.99 -12.64
C ALA A 61 9.15 -4.44 -12.24
N GLU A 62 8.25 -5.38 -12.53
CA GLU A 62 8.43 -6.81 -12.22
C GLU A 62 9.63 -7.43 -12.93
N SER A 63 9.90 -7.02 -14.18
CA SER A 63 11.05 -7.49 -14.96
C SER A 63 12.40 -7.16 -14.32
N THR A 64 12.43 -6.15 -13.44
CA THR A 64 13.66 -5.66 -12.79
C THR A 64 13.75 -6.03 -11.31
N ASN A 65 12.67 -6.56 -10.72
CA ASN A 65 12.59 -6.83 -9.28
C ASN A 65 12.48 -8.33 -8.96
N GLY A 66 12.58 -9.20 -9.96
CA GLY A 66 12.48 -10.65 -9.82
C GLY A 66 11.06 -11.15 -9.62
N HIS A 67 10.07 -10.51 -10.25
CA HIS A 67 8.65 -10.81 -10.10
C HIS A 67 8.17 -10.81 -8.63
N TYR A 68 8.64 -9.82 -7.87
CA TYR A 68 8.41 -9.68 -6.43
C TYR A 68 6.94 -9.88 -6.04
N SER A 69 6.03 -9.27 -6.81
CA SER A 69 4.60 -9.27 -6.47
C SER A 69 3.97 -10.66 -6.53
N SER A 70 4.54 -11.57 -7.33
CA SER A 70 4.05 -12.95 -7.45
C SER A 70 4.16 -13.73 -6.13
N LYS A 71 5.13 -13.37 -5.28
CA LYS A 71 5.34 -14.01 -3.97
C LYS A 71 4.75 -13.19 -2.82
N TYR A 72 4.98 -11.88 -2.84
CA TYR A 72 4.74 -11.02 -1.67
C TYR A 72 3.54 -10.08 -1.82
N GLY A 73 2.96 -10.00 -3.01
CA GLY A 73 2.00 -8.96 -3.34
C GLY A 73 2.67 -7.58 -3.41
N PHE A 74 1.91 -6.54 -3.06
CA PHE A 74 2.37 -5.16 -3.16
C PHE A 74 2.71 -4.57 -1.79
N LEU A 75 3.64 -3.62 -1.80
CA LEU A 75 3.91 -2.73 -0.67
C LEU A 75 3.23 -1.39 -0.95
N TYR A 76 2.45 -0.91 0.00
CA TYR A 76 1.67 0.30 -0.13
C TYR A 76 2.21 1.40 0.78
N THR A 77 2.34 2.61 0.25
CA THR A 77 2.40 3.80 1.11
C THR A 77 1.17 3.87 1.99
N TYR A 78 1.20 4.62 3.08
CA TYR A 78 0.02 4.67 3.96
C TYR A 78 -1.24 5.16 3.22
N GLU A 79 -1.12 6.20 2.39
CA GLU A 79 -2.23 6.66 1.56
C GLU A 79 -2.64 5.62 0.50
N GLY A 80 -1.67 4.97 -0.14
CA GLY A 80 -1.96 3.87 -1.07
C GLY A 80 -2.66 2.69 -0.40
N ALA A 81 -2.34 2.41 0.86
CA ALA A 81 -2.95 1.35 1.64
C ALA A 81 -4.42 1.63 1.89
N LEU A 82 -4.77 2.88 2.23
CA LEU A 82 -6.17 3.31 2.42
C LEU A 82 -6.97 3.22 1.11
N GLN A 83 -6.36 3.54 -0.03
CA GLN A 83 -7.01 3.48 -1.34
C GLN A 83 -7.13 2.05 -1.90
N ALA A 84 -6.26 1.14 -1.46
CA ALA A 84 -6.24 -0.25 -1.94
C ALA A 84 -7.24 -1.18 -1.22
N VAL A 85 -7.94 -0.67 -0.20
CA VAL A 85 -8.92 -1.45 0.56
C VAL A 85 -10.15 -1.74 -0.32
N PRO A 86 -10.56 -3.01 -0.50
CA PRO A 86 -11.76 -3.35 -1.24
C PRO A 86 -13.05 -2.91 -0.53
N ASP A 87 -14.13 -2.70 -1.30
CA ASP A 87 -15.46 -2.41 -0.74
C ASP A 87 -15.91 -3.47 0.27
N GLY A 88 -16.42 -3.03 1.43
CA GLY A 88 -16.84 -3.91 2.53
C GLY A 88 -15.69 -4.45 3.38
N TRP A 89 -14.48 -3.90 3.21
CA TRP A 89 -13.32 -4.18 4.06
C TRP A 89 -12.75 -2.88 4.62
N ARG A 90 -11.88 -3.01 5.63
CA ARG A 90 -11.06 -1.91 6.17
C ARG A 90 -9.66 -2.39 6.53
N LEU A 91 -8.73 -1.45 6.68
CA LEU A 91 -7.46 -1.74 7.35
C LEU A 91 -7.69 -1.98 8.86
N PRO A 92 -6.92 -2.87 9.49
CA PRO A 92 -6.93 -3.08 10.93
C PRO A 92 -6.42 -1.82 11.62
N THR A 93 -7.14 -1.33 12.61
CA THR A 93 -6.64 -0.30 13.54
C THR A 93 -5.57 -0.90 14.45
N ASP A 94 -4.85 -0.05 15.17
CA ASP A 94 -3.95 -0.51 16.23
C ASP A 94 -4.68 -1.31 17.31
N ASP A 95 -5.95 -0.98 17.60
CA ASP A 95 -6.78 -1.72 18.57
C ASP A 95 -7.15 -3.11 18.06
N ASP A 96 -7.43 -3.29 16.75
CA ASP A 96 -7.65 -4.63 16.18
C ASP A 96 -6.40 -5.50 16.29
N TRP A 97 -5.22 -4.92 16.01
CA TRP A 97 -3.94 -5.60 16.18
C TRP A 97 -3.70 -5.99 17.64
N LYS A 98 -3.92 -5.07 18.58
CA LYS A 98 -3.79 -5.37 20.02
C LYS A 98 -4.77 -6.45 20.46
N LYS A 99 -6.01 -6.43 19.98
CA LYS A 99 -7.00 -7.47 20.28
C LYS A 99 -6.58 -8.84 19.74
N LEU A 100 -6.01 -8.89 18.53
CA LEU A 100 -5.44 -10.12 17.97
C LEU A 100 -4.30 -10.62 18.87
N GLU A 101 -3.35 -9.76 19.21
CA GLU A 101 -2.19 -10.09 20.05
C GLU A 101 -2.60 -10.58 21.45
N GLU A 102 -3.56 -9.91 22.08
CA GLU A 102 -4.16 -10.33 23.36
C GLU A 102 -4.82 -11.71 23.24
N THR A 103 -5.57 -11.95 22.16
CA THR A 103 -6.20 -13.26 21.89
C THR A 103 -5.16 -14.38 21.73
N LEU A 104 -3.96 -14.06 21.25
CA LEU A 104 -2.86 -15.01 21.10
C LEU A 104 -2.08 -15.27 22.41
N GLY A 105 -2.35 -14.50 23.47
CA GLY A 105 -1.77 -14.67 24.79
C GLY A 105 -0.91 -13.50 25.29
N MET A 106 -0.78 -12.42 24.51
CA MET A 106 0.07 -11.30 24.89
C MET A 106 -0.43 -10.62 26.16
N SER A 107 0.47 -10.34 27.10
CA SER A 107 0.12 -9.74 28.38
C SER A 107 -0.40 -8.31 28.24
N VAL A 108 -1.39 -7.94 29.06
CA VAL A 108 -1.94 -6.57 29.11
C VAL A 108 -0.87 -5.54 29.49
N SER A 109 0.14 -5.95 30.28
CA SER A 109 1.27 -5.09 30.62
C SER A 109 2.12 -4.70 29.41
N GLU A 110 2.22 -5.57 28.41
CA GLU A 110 3.03 -5.34 27.22
C GLU A 110 2.23 -4.75 26.07
N ILE A 111 0.92 -5.03 25.99
CA ILE A 111 0.07 -4.76 24.82
C ILE A 111 0.15 -3.30 24.32
N ASN A 112 0.38 -2.33 25.20
CA ASN A 112 0.42 -0.91 24.85
C ASN A 112 1.85 -0.37 24.63
N MET A 113 2.89 -1.16 24.86
CA MET A 113 4.27 -0.72 24.64
C MET A 113 4.47 -0.35 23.15
N LEU A 114 5.16 0.76 22.90
CA LEU A 114 5.48 1.27 21.58
C LEU A 114 7.00 1.28 21.41
N ASP A 115 7.45 0.96 20.21
CA ASP A 115 8.85 0.81 19.84
C ASP A 115 9.58 -0.28 20.63
N GLU A 116 8.82 -1.29 21.09
CA GLU A 116 9.30 -2.46 21.86
C GLU A 116 8.85 -3.80 21.28
N TRP A 117 9.71 -4.82 21.40
CA TRP A 117 9.40 -6.20 21.01
C TRP A 117 8.59 -6.84 22.15
N ARG A 118 7.31 -7.12 21.91
CA ARG A 118 6.34 -7.53 22.92
C ARG A 118 5.96 -9.00 22.83
N GLY A 119 5.58 -9.56 23.97
CA GLY A 119 5.13 -10.94 24.08
C GLY A 119 6.30 -11.89 24.20
N SER A 120 6.05 -13.16 23.90
CA SER A 120 7.05 -14.23 24.02
C SER A 120 7.01 -15.25 22.88
N TYR A 121 5.85 -15.49 22.27
CA TYR A 121 5.69 -16.44 21.17
C TYR A 121 4.56 -16.06 20.19
N GLU A 122 3.80 -15.00 20.46
CA GLU A 122 2.62 -14.61 19.68
C GLU A 122 3.01 -14.22 18.24
N GLY A 123 4.23 -13.73 18.05
CA GLY A 123 4.78 -13.47 16.72
C GLY A 123 4.91 -14.74 15.90
N ASP A 124 5.32 -15.86 16.50
CA ASP A 124 5.40 -17.16 15.81
C ASP A 124 4.04 -17.65 15.32
N LEU A 125 2.98 -17.40 16.09
CA LEU A 125 1.62 -17.77 15.68
C LEU A 125 1.15 -17.01 14.44
N LEU A 126 1.75 -15.85 14.14
CA LEU A 126 1.46 -15.06 12.95
C LEU A 126 2.32 -15.43 11.73
N LYS A 127 3.44 -16.14 11.93
CA LYS A 127 4.35 -16.54 10.85
C LYS A 127 3.75 -17.68 10.00
N GLU A 128 4.39 -17.95 8.86
CA GLU A 128 4.09 -19.14 8.05
C GLU A 128 4.44 -20.42 8.81
N GLY A 129 3.54 -21.42 8.78
CA GLY A 129 3.79 -22.74 9.37
C GLY A 129 2.53 -23.40 9.93
N GLU A 130 2.60 -24.72 10.17
CA GLU A 130 1.46 -25.52 10.64
C GLU A 130 1.01 -25.18 12.08
N GLN A 131 1.90 -24.59 12.88
CA GLN A 131 1.63 -24.19 14.26
C GLN A 131 0.98 -22.80 14.35
N GLY A 132 0.97 -22.03 13.25
CA GLY A 132 0.40 -20.69 13.20
C GLY A 132 -1.12 -20.70 13.07
N ILE A 133 -1.75 -19.55 13.31
CA ILE A 133 -3.20 -19.36 13.20
C ILE A 133 -3.69 -19.19 11.74
N GLY A 134 -2.85 -19.49 10.77
CA GLY A 134 -3.13 -19.28 9.34
C GLY A 134 -2.97 -17.84 8.86
N PHE A 135 -2.45 -16.92 9.69
CA PHE A 135 -2.15 -15.55 9.28
C PHE A 135 -1.09 -15.48 8.18
N ASN A 136 -0.13 -16.42 8.21
CA ASN A 136 0.89 -16.64 7.17
C ASN A 136 1.56 -15.33 6.73
N ALA A 137 2.22 -14.66 7.68
CA ALA A 137 2.93 -13.41 7.40
C ALA A 137 4.11 -13.64 6.45
N GLY A 138 3.95 -13.20 5.19
CA GLY A 138 5.03 -13.22 4.22
C GLY A 138 6.10 -12.17 4.55
N TYR A 139 7.37 -12.56 4.54
CA TYR A 139 8.52 -11.68 4.80
C TYR A 139 8.86 -10.80 3.59
N ALA A 140 7.89 -9.96 3.22
CA ALA A 140 7.92 -9.08 2.06
C ALA A 140 9.00 -7.99 2.17
N GLY A 141 9.50 -7.72 3.39
CA GLY A 141 10.33 -6.56 3.65
C GLY A 141 9.52 -5.27 3.54
N ALA A 142 10.21 -4.18 3.21
CA ALA A 142 9.61 -2.86 3.10
C ALA A 142 10.29 -2.00 2.04
N ARG A 143 9.62 -0.93 1.61
CA ARG A 143 10.28 0.18 0.90
C ARG A 143 10.34 1.37 1.84
N VAL A 144 11.53 1.66 2.37
CA VAL A 144 11.76 2.78 3.30
C VAL A 144 12.70 3.80 2.66
N TYR A 145 12.67 5.04 3.15
CA TYR A 145 13.59 6.08 2.68
C TYR A 145 14.99 5.85 3.25
N GLY A 146 16.03 5.85 2.40
CA GLY A 146 17.43 5.72 2.82
C GLY A 146 18.32 5.00 1.81
N SER A 147 19.63 5.04 2.03
CA SER A 147 20.63 4.30 1.25
C SER A 147 20.59 2.82 1.62
N HIS A 148 20.40 1.98 0.61
CA HIS A 148 20.32 0.53 0.78
C HIS A 148 21.72 -0.04 0.80
N MET A 149 22.17 -0.54 1.96
CA MET A 149 23.52 -1.06 2.16
C MET A 149 23.86 -2.24 1.22
N TYR A 150 22.84 -2.90 0.64
CA TYR A 150 22.98 -4.06 -0.26
C TYR A 150 22.14 -3.95 -1.57
N GLY A 151 21.88 -2.73 -2.06
CA GLY A 151 21.52 -2.49 -3.47
C GLY A 151 20.12 -2.92 -3.96
N GLY A 152 19.25 -3.48 -3.12
CA GLY A 152 17.87 -3.80 -3.48
C GLY A 152 16.87 -2.68 -3.12
N ASN A 153 15.75 -2.59 -3.85
CA ASN A 153 14.65 -1.65 -3.56
C ASN A 153 13.81 -2.03 -2.31
N PHE A 154 14.12 -3.16 -1.67
CA PHE A 154 13.35 -3.74 -0.58
C PHE A 154 14.24 -3.99 0.64
N TYR A 155 13.98 -3.25 1.70
CA TYR A 155 14.62 -3.38 3.00
C TYR A 155 14.16 -4.67 3.71
N ASN A 156 15.11 -5.45 4.22
CA ASN A 156 14.89 -6.71 4.97
C ASN A 156 13.93 -7.70 4.29
N LYS A 157 13.91 -7.74 2.95
CA LYS A 157 13.19 -8.76 2.18
C LYS A 157 13.67 -10.15 2.58
N ASP A 158 12.74 -11.10 2.65
CA ASP A 158 12.94 -12.49 3.09
C ASP A 158 13.28 -12.64 4.58
N VAL A 159 13.28 -11.55 5.35
CA VAL A 159 13.71 -11.54 6.76
C VAL A 159 12.64 -10.91 7.68
N ASN A 160 12.03 -9.80 7.26
CA ASN A 160 11.01 -9.09 8.04
C ASN A 160 9.70 -8.97 7.28
N ALA A 161 8.59 -9.03 8.00
CA ALA A 161 7.27 -8.64 7.52
C ALA A 161 6.86 -7.34 8.23
N TYR A 162 6.34 -6.38 7.46
CA TYR A 162 5.90 -5.08 7.97
C TYR A 162 4.45 -4.87 7.57
N PHE A 163 3.60 -4.50 8.54
CA PHE A 163 2.18 -4.26 8.30
C PHE A 163 1.78 -2.88 8.76
N TRP A 164 1.01 -2.18 7.92
CA TRP A 164 0.30 -0.99 8.33
C TRP A 164 -0.87 -1.32 9.25
N SER A 165 -1.13 -0.43 10.20
CA SER A 165 -2.45 -0.25 10.79
C SER A 165 -3.13 0.98 10.20
N ALA A 166 -4.46 1.09 10.34
CA ALA A 166 -5.23 2.28 10.04
C ALA A 166 -4.99 3.42 11.05
N THR A 167 -4.28 3.17 12.15
CA THR A 167 -4.09 4.16 13.21
C THR A 167 -2.85 5.02 12.93
N ARG A 168 -3.05 6.35 13.00
CA ARG A 168 -1.97 7.33 12.97
C ARG A 168 -1.53 7.74 14.37
N LYS A 169 -0.28 8.15 14.47
CA LYS A 169 0.35 8.78 15.62
C LYS A 169 0.84 10.16 15.17
N VAL A 170 0.00 11.16 15.39
CA VAL A 170 0.35 12.55 15.14
C VAL A 170 1.10 13.07 16.37
N GLU A 171 2.39 13.33 16.23
CA GLU A 171 3.22 13.85 17.32
C GLU A 171 3.26 15.39 17.34
N SER A 172 3.13 16.01 16.17
CA SER A 172 3.06 17.46 15.98
C SER A 172 2.47 17.80 14.61
N ASP A 173 2.28 19.09 14.31
CA ASP A 173 1.79 19.58 13.02
C ASP A 173 2.66 19.15 11.82
N THR A 174 3.93 18.79 12.05
CA THR A 174 4.87 18.38 10.99
C THR A 174 5.28 16.91 11.07
N VAL A 175 4.82 16.18 12.10
CA VAL A 175 5.17 14.78 12.34
C VAL A 175 3.89 13.96 12.46
N ASP A 176 3.49 13.40 11.32
CA ASP A 176 2.41 12.42 11.21
C ASP A 176 3.01 11.05 10.83
N LEU A 177 2.79 10.05 11.70
CA LEU A 177 3.34 8.72 11.58
C LEU A 177 2.20 7.69 11.55
N GLY A 178 2.41 6.57 10.88
CA GLY A 178 1.51 5.41 10.93
C GLY A 178 2.01 4.40 11.94
N ILE A 179 1.10 3.78 12.69
CA ILE A 179 1.44 2.65 13.57
C ILE A 179 1.60 1.38 12.74
N THR A 180 2.64 0.61 13.05
CA THR A 180 3.01 -0.61 12.32
C THR A 180 3.14 -1.82 13.22
N ARG A 181 3.12 -3.00 12.59
CA ARG A 181 3.61 -4.25 13.18
C ARG A 181 4.77 -4.80 12.37
N ILE A 182 5.79 -5.29 13.06
CA ILE A 182 6.96 -5.89 12.46
C ILE A 182 7.14 -7.29 13.04
N LEU A 183 7.25 -8.27 12.16
CA LEU A 183 7.65 -9.64 12.47
C LEU A 183 9.03 -9.87 11.89
N PHE A 184 9.90 -10.56 12.63
CA PHE A 184 11.24 -10.92 12.20
C PHE A 184 11.39 -12.43 12.26
N LEU A 185 11.98 -13.01 11.21
CA LEU A 185 12.13 -14.45 11.04
C LEU A 185 12.71 -15.17 12.28
N LYS A 186 13.65 -14.55 13.00
CA LYS A 186 14.34 -15.14 14.16
C LYS A 186 13.91 -14.55 15.51
N GLU A 187 12.74 -13.93 15.57
CA GLU A 187 12.20 -13.31 16.78
C GLU A 187 10.72 -13.66 16.92
N ASP A 188 10.36 -14.24 18.05
CA ASP A 188 9.04 -14.85 18.27
C ASP A 188 8.06 -13.82 18.87
N ARG A 189 8.57 -12.62 19.17
CA ARG A 189 7.83 -11.45 19.63
C ARG A 189 7.32 -10.60 18.48
N ILE A 190 6.45 -9.65 18.81
CA ILE A 190 5.89 -8.70 17.84
C ILE A 190 6.35 -7.29 18.18
N MET A 191 7.02 -6.64 17.25
CA MET A 191 7.36 -5.22 17.36
C MET A 191 6.16 -4.37 16.95
N ARG A 192 5.71 -3.51 17.86
CA ARG A 192 4.80 -2.40 17.57
C ARG A 192 5.63 -1.13 17.46
N SER A 193 5.61 -0.47 16.32
CA SER A 193 6.42 0.73 16.09
C SER A 193 5.62 1.80 15.34
N SER A 194 6.27 2.90 15.00
CA SER A 194 5.74 3.97 14.17
C SER A 194 6.65 4.23 12.97
N SER A 195 6.07 4.68 11.86
CA SER A 195 6.82 4.92 10.63
C SER A 195 6.26 6.09 9.83
N LYS A 196 7.12 6.72 9.02
CA LYS A 196 6.72 7.79 8.11
C LYS A 196 5.72 7.25 7.09
N LEU A 197 4.67 8.02 6.82
CA LEU A 197 3.59 7.65 5.88
C LEU A 197 4.06 7.40 4.44
N SER A 198 5.26 7.90 4.09
CA SER A 198 5.92 7.69 2.80
C SER A 198 6.63 6.33 2.65
N ALA A 199 6.82 5.58 3.75
CA ALA A 199 7.29 4.20 3.67
C ALA A 199 6.21 3.32 3.02
N ALA A 200 6.59 2.20 2.42
CA ALA A 200 5.65 1.22 1.89
C ALA A 200 5.77 -0.14 2.59
N TYR A 201 4.63 -0.63 3.09
CA TYR A 201 4.51 -1.88 3.83
C TYR A 201 3.34 -2.73 3.31
N SER A 202 3.27 -3.99 3.73
CA SER A 202 2.15 -4.86 3.41
C SER A 202 0.90 -4.43 4.17
N VAL A 203 -0.26 -4.87 3.67
CA VAL A 203 -1.57 -4.65 4.30
C VAL A 203 -2.28 -5.98 4.49
N ARG A 204 -3.05 -6.08 5.57
CA ARG A 204 -4.12 -7.07 5.73
C ARG A 204 -5.41 -6.30 5.92
N CYS A 205 -6.51 -6.79 5.37
CA CYS A 205 -7.81 -6.15 5.55
C CYS A 205 -8.70 -7.00 6.46
N ILE A 206 -9.55 -6.34 7.22
CA ILE A 206 -10.62 -6.94 8.03
C ILE A 206 -11.94 -6.68 7.30
N LYS A 207 -12.82 -7.69 7.24
CA LYS A 207 -14.14 -7.56 6.65
C LYS A 207 -15.07 -6.84 7.62
N GLU A 208 -15.85 -5.89 7.11
CA GLU A 208 -16.92 -5.19 7.84
C GLU A 208 -18.22 -6.00 7.90
#